data_AF-A0A6I6JYD1-F1
#
_entry.id   AF-A0A6I6JYD1-F1
#
_cell.length_a   1.000
_cell.length_b   1.000
_cell.length_c   1.000
_cell.angle_alpha   90.00
_cell.angle_beta   90.00
_cell.angle_gamma   90.00
#
_symmetry.space_group_name_H-M   'P 1'
#
loop_
_entity.id
_entity.type
_entity.pdbx_description
1 polymer ?
#
loop_
_entity_poly.entity_id
_entity_poly.type
_entity_poly.pdbx_seq_one_letter_code
_entity_poly.pdbx_strand_id
1 'polypeptide(L)'
;MKKRNESMLTDYMDGFEEKTVNYSNYEVSFRRWLVAQIDAGNMSYQEARERFSLSRFEYKKIIKRWQERYSDEIHISLQMMSAKERTDHKALEKRIRELEKQLERAQMKNVALNTMIDIAENDYKLEIRKKSGPKQ
;
A
#
# COMPACT_ATOMS: atom_id res chain seq x y z
N MET A 1 -38.15 -0.77 -48.93
CA MET A 1 -37.51 -0.86 -47.59
C MET A 1 -36.11 -1.41 -47.82
N LYS A 2 -34.95 -0.85 -47.44
CA LYS A 2 -34.53 0.26 -46.57
C LYS A 2 -33.43 1.02 -47.32
N LYS A 3 -33.49 2.36 -47.39
CA LYS A 3 -32.31 3.17 -47.76
C LYS A 3 -31.42 3.26 -46.51
N ARG A 4 -30.16 2.82 -46.62
CA ARG A 4 -29.15 3.00 -45.58
C ARG A 4 -28.73 4.47 -45.63
N ASN A 5 -28.88 5.18 -44.52
CA ASN A 5 -28.38 6.53 -44.37
C ASN A 5 -26.86 6.50 -44.38
N GLU A 6 -26.26 7.07 -45.42
CA GLU A 6 -24.85 7.44 -45.44
C GLU A 6 -24.67 8.68 -44.57
N SER A 7 -24.16 8.52 -43.34
CA SER A 7 -23.72 9.65 -42.53
C SER A 7 -22.29 10.03 -42.94
N MET A 8 -22.17 10.79 -44.03
CA MET A 8 -20.97 11.59 -44.31
C MET A 8 -21.02 12.83 -43.41
N LEU A 9 -20.57 12.70 -42.15
CA LEU A 9 -20.15 13.86 -41.38
C LEU A 9 -18.64 13.96 -41.54
N THR A 10 -18.23 14.67 -42.57
CA THR A 10 -16.84 15.06 -42.81
C THR A 10 -16.37 15.90 -41.63
N ASP A 11 -15.62 15.28 -40.72
CA ASP A 11 -15.00 15.87 -39.54
C ASP A 11 -13.78 16.75 -39.90
N TYR A 12 -13.85 17.45 -41.03
CA TYR A 12 -12.85 18.42 -41.46
C TYR A 12 -13.19 19.77 -40.83
N MET A 13 -12.85 19.93 -39.55
CA MET A 13 -12.69 21.26 -38.94
C MET A 13 -11.29 21.78 -39.30
N ASP A 14 -11.20 22.39 -40.47
CA ASP A 14 -10.03 23.09 -41.00
C ASP A 14 -9.81 24.38 -40.19
N GLY A 15 -8.82 24.40 -39.30
CA GLY A 15 -8.50 25.60 -38.50
C GLY A 15 -7.89 25.36 -37.11
N PHE A 16 -7.90 24.13 -36.61
CA PHE A 16 -7.12 23.78 -35.41
C PHE A 16 -5.79 23.16 -35.86
N GLU A 17 -4.71 23.94 -35.84
CA GLU A 17 -3.37 23.37 -35.92
C GLU A 17 -3.17 22.45 -34.71
N GLU A 18 -3.35 21.15 -34.91
CA GLU A 18 -2.95 20.15 -33.92
C GLU A 18 -1.43 20.17 -33.82
N LYS A 19 -0.92 20.97 -32.88
CA LYS A 19 0.50 20.94 -32.52
C LYS A 19 0.83 19.53 -32.08
N THR A 20 1.58 18.81 -32.91
CA THR A 20 2.08 17.47 -32.60
C THR A 20 3.15 17.62 -31.54
N VAL A 21 2.76 17.49 -30.27
CA VAL A 21 3.70 17.56 -29.15
C VAL A 21 4.60 16.33 -29.22
N ASN A 22 5.91 16.52 -29.41
CA ASN A 22 6.85 15.40 -29.37
C ASN A 22 7.04 14.93 -27.92
N TYR A 23 6.35 13.86 -27.55
CA TYR A 23 6.38 13.28 -26.21
C TYR A 23 7.74 12.69 -25.82
N SER A 24 8.68 12.57 -26.77
CA SER A 24 10.06 12.19 -26.47
C SER A 24 10.87 13.33 -25.84
N ASN A 25 10.37 14.57 -25.84
CA ASN A 25 11.05 15.72 -25.25
C ASN A 25 10.82 15.85 -23.74
N TYR A 26 9.81 15.15 -23.19
CA TYR A 26 9.58 15.17 -21.75
C TYR A 26 10.74 14.49 -21.01
N GLU A 27 11.21 15.10 -19.93
CA GLU A 27 12.25 14.52 -19.09
C GLU A 27 11.80 13.14 -18.56
N VAL A 28 12.75 12.19 -18.49
CA VAL A 28 12.44 10.82 -18.02
C VAL A 28 11.92 10.83 -16.58
N SER A 29 12.47 11.69 -15.73
CA SER A 29 12.03 11.92 -14.35
C SER A 29 10.56 12.37 -14.30
N PHE A 30 10.17 13.31 -15.15
CA PHE A 30 8.80 13.78 -15.27
C PHE A 30 7.83 12.67 -15.68
N ARG A 31 8.20 11.85 -16.68
CA ARG A 31 7.36 10.72 -17.12
C ARG A 31 7.16 9.71 -16.00
N ARG A 32 8.23 9.37 -15.27
CA ARG A 32 8.18 8.46 -14.12
C ARG A 32 7.31 9.03 -13.00
N TRP A 33 7.50 10.29 -12.66
CA TRP A 33 6.70 10.96 -11.65
C TRP A 33 5.21 11.00 -12.01
N LEU A 34 4.88 11.31 -13.27
CA LEU A 34 3.49 11.36 -13.73
C LEU A 34 2.82 9.99 -13.63
N VAL A 35 3.51 8.93 -14.06
CA VAL A 35 3.04 7.55 -13.93
C VAL A 35 2.80 7.20 -12.46
N ALA A 36 3.75 7.51 -11.58
CA ALA A 36 3.60 7.24 -10.14
C ALA A 36 2.41 7.97 -9.49
N GLN A 37 2.11 9.22 -9.89
CA GLN A 37 0.95 9.94 -9.38
C GLN A 37 -0.38 9.33 -9.83
N ILE A 38 -0.43 8.84 -11.07
CA ILE A 38 -1.61 8.19 -11.64
C ILE A 38 -1.82 6.82 -10.97
N ASP A 39 -0.76 6.04 -10.81
CA ASP A 39 -0.83 4.71 -10.20
C ASP A 39 -1.15 4.77 -8.70
N ALA A 40 -0.72 5.83 -8.02
CA ALA A 40 -1.11 6.13 -6.63
C ALA A 40 -2.58 6.58 -6.48
N GLY A 41 -3.29 6.85 -7.59
CA GLY A 41 -4.67 7.35 -7.56
C GLY A 41 -4.80 8.82 -7.16
N ASN A 42 -3.69 9.57 -7.07
CA ASN A 42 -3.68 10.98 -6.73
C ASN A 42 -4.04 11.90 -7.91
N MET A 43 -3.97 11.39 -9.14
CA MET A 43 -4.25 12.15 -10.36
C MET A 43 -4.97 11.28 -11.38
N SER A 44 -6.04 11.80 -11.97
CA SER A 44 -6.74 11.13 -13.07
C SER A 44 -6.08 11.40 -14.43
N TYR A 45 -6.32 10.54 -15.43
CA TYR A 45 -5.82 10.79 -16.80
C TYR A 45 -6.30 12.13 -17.38
N GLN A 46 -7.53 12.57 -17.05
CA GLN A 46 -8.09 13.83 -17.51
C GLN A 46 -7.41 15.02 -16.83
N GLU A 47 -7.17 14.90 -15.54
CA GLU A 47 -6.47 15.90 -14.75
C GLU A 47 -5.00 16.06 -15.17
N ALA A 48 -4.32 14.95 -15.46
CA ALA A 48 -2.98 14.97 -16.05
C ALA A 48 -2.96 15.69 -17.41
N ARG A 49 -3.98 15.45 -18.25
CA ARG A 49 -4.12 16.12 -19.54
C ARG A 49 -4.27 17.63 -19.38
N GLU A 50 -5.13 18.06 -18.46
CA GLU A 50 -5.43 19.47 -18.23
C GLU A 50 -4.24 20.21 -17.59
N ARG A 51 -3.60 19.61 -16.60
CA ARG A 51 -2.44 20.20 -15.91
C ARG A 51 -1.21 20.31 -16.80
N PHE A 52 -0.95 19.31 -17.65
CA PHE A 52 0.27 19.22 -18.47
C PHE A 52 0.03 19.49 -19.96
N SER A 53 -1.17 19.97 -20.33
CA SER A 53 -1.54 20.27 -21.72
C SER A 53 -1.20 19.14 -22.71
N LEU A 54 -1.47 17.89 -22.31
CA LEU A 54 -1.24 16.73 -23.17
C LEU A 54 -2.26 16.69 -24.33
N SER A 55 -1.91 16.05 -25.46
CA SER A 55 -2.82 15.97 -26.61
C SER A 55 -4.18 15.40 -26.22
N ARG A 56 -5.23 16.01 -26.75
CA ARG A 56 -6.62 15.61 -26.54
C ARG A 56 -6.89 14.16 -26.97
N PHE A 57 -6.22 13.68 -28.01
CA PHE A 57 -6.49 12.38 -28.63
C PHE A 57 -5.49 11.30 -28.18
N GLU A 58 -4.24 11.67 -27.93
CA GLU A 58 -3.17 10.70 -27.73
C GLU A 58 -2.75 10.52 -26.26
N TYR A 59 -3.14 11.43 -25.35
CA TYR A 59 -2.68 11.40 -23.95
C TYR A 59 -2.84 10.05 -23.27
N LYS A 60 -3.97 9.36 -23.49
CA LYS A 60 -4.22 8.02 -22.90
C LYS A 60 -3.23 6.97 -23.42
N LYS A 61 -2.94 6.97 -24.72
CA LYS A 61 -2.01 6.00 -25.35
C LYS A 61 -0.58 6.24 -24.85
N ILE A 62 -0.21 7.50 -24.69
CA ILE A 62 1.14 7.89 -24.24
C ILE A 62 1.35 7.54 -22.77
N ILE A 63 0.38 7.87 -21.91
CA ILE A 63 0.46 7.53 -20.49
C ILE A 63 0.50 6.00 -20.34
N LYS A 64 -0.30 5.24 -21.10
CA LYS A 64 -0.22 3.78 -21.09
C LYS A 64 1.16 3.25 -21.51
N ARG A 65 1.76 3.82 -22.56
CA ARG A 65 3.12 3.47 -22.98
C ARG A 65 4.17 3.82 -21.92
N TRP A 66 3.97 4.92 -21.19
CA TRP A 66 4.84 5.31 -20.08
C TRP A 66 4.64 4.39 -18.87
N GLN A 67 3.41 3.99 -18.57
CA GLN A 67 3.11 2.96 -17.57
C GLN A 67 3.81 1.65 -17.92
N GLU A 68 3.69 1.15 -19.15
CA GLU A 68 4.39 -0.09 -19.56
C GLU A 68 5.93 -0.01 -19.43
N ARG A 69 6.51 1.20 -19.45
CA ARG A 69 7.96 1.41 -19.39
C ARG A 69 8.50 1.76 -18.00
N TYR A 70 7.66 2.37 -17.16
CA TYR A 70 8.05 2.98 -15.90
C TYR A 70 7.17 2.57 -14.71
N SER A 71 6.11 1.79 -14.94
CA SER A 71 5.44 1.04 -13.89
C SER A 71 6.50 0.10 -13.33
N ASP A 72 6.87 0.32 -12.07
CA ASP A 72 7.61 -0.67 -11.32
C ASP A 72 6.70 -1.91 -11.21
N GLU A 73 7.21 -3.11 -11.54
CA GLU A 73 6.48 -4.40 -11.44
C GLU A 73 5.81 -4.63 -10.08
N ILE A 74 6.20 -3.86 -9.07
CA ILE A 74 5.59 -3.80 -7.76
C ILE A 74 4.82 -2.47 -7.66
N HIS A 75 3.62 -2.45 -8.23
CA HIS A 75 2.61 -1.47 -7.81
C HIS A 75 2.24 -1.76 -6.36
N ILE A 76 3.03 -1.24 -5.41
CA ILE A 76 2.52 -0.90 -4.08
C ILE A 76 1.65 0.34 -4.30
N SER A 77 0.52 0.16 -5.00
CA SER A 77 -0.60 1.06 -4.79
C SER A 77 -0.85 0.97 -3.29
N LEU A 78 -0.51 2.03 -2.56
CA LEU A 78 -0.97 2.21 -1.20
C LEU A 78 -2.49 2.29 -1.32
N GLN A 79 -3.13 1.11 -1.35
CA GLN A 79 -4.57 0.99 -1.31
C GLN A 79 -4.97 1.77 -0.06
N MET A 80 -5.68 2.87 -0.30
CA MET A 80 -6.18 3.72 0.75
C MET A 80 -7.09 2.84 1.61
N MET A 81 -6.59 2.43 2.78
CA MET A 81 -7.25 1.42 3.60
C MET A 81 -8.75 1.73 3.70
N SER A 82 -9.56 0.76 3.30
CA SER A 82 -11.01 0.85 3.37
C SER A 82 -11.44 1.14 4.80
N ALA A 83 -12.55 1.83 5.00
CA ALA A 83 -13.05 2.15 6.34
C ALA A 83 -13.20 0.90 7.23
N LYS A 84 -13.51 -0.26 6.62
CA LYS A 84 -13.56 -1.57 7.30
C LYS A 84 -12.18 -2.07 7.75
N GLU A 85 -11.15 -1.93 6.91
CA GLU A 85 -9.78 -2.33 7.25
C GLU A 85 -9.20 -1.45 8.37
N ARG A 86 -9.57 -0.17 8.41
CA ARG A 86 -9.21 0.74 9.50
C ARG A 86 -9.87 0.36 10.83
N THR A 87 -11.12 -0.12 10.80
CA THR A 87 -11.79 -0.62 12.01
C THR A 87 -11.17 -1.91 12.50
N ASP A 88 -10.76 -2.79 11.59
CA ASP A 88 -10.09 -4.05 11.92
C ASP A 88 -8.70 -3.80 12.53
N HIS A 89 -7.94 -2.82 12.02
CA HIS A 89 -6.65 -2.45 12.60
C HIS A 89 -6.77 -2.00 14.06
N LYS A 90 -7.76 -1.15 14.39
CA LYS A 90 -8.01 -0.72 15.77
C LYS A 90 -8.42 -1.88 16.69
N ALA A 91 -9.20 -2.83 16.16
CA ALA A 91 -9.58 -4.03 16.90
C ALA A 91 -8.36 -4.93 17.17
N LEU A 92 -7.47 -5.08 16.19
CA LEU A 92 -6.22 -5.81 16.30
C LEU A 92 -5.26 -5.16 17.31
N GLU A 93 -5.06 -3.84 17.25
CA GLU A 93 -4.25 -3.11 18.23
C GLU A 93 -4.75 -3.31 19.66
N LYS A 94 -6.07 -3.25 19.87
CA LYS A 94 -6.68 -3.50 21.18
C LYS A 94 -6.41 -4.93 21.65
N ARG A 95 -6.46 -5.91 20.73
CA ARG A 95 -6.17 -7.31 21.05
C ARG A 95 -4.71 -7.51 21.42
N ILE A 96 -3.79 -6.88 20.69
CA ILE A 96 -2.35 -6.92 20.98
C ILE A 96 -2.08 -6.37 22.38
N ARG A 97 -2.61 -5.18 22.71
CA ARG A 97 -2.44 -4.58 24.03
C ARG A 97 -2.96 -5.44 25.18
N GLU A 98 -4.11 -6.09 24.97
CA GLU A 98 -4.67 -7.01 25.97
C GLU A 98 -3.77 -8.25 26.16
N LEU A 99 -3.25 -8.81 25.07
CA LEU A 99 -2.34 -9.95 25.12
C LEU A 99 -1.01 -9.61 25.79
N GLU A 100 -0.44 -8.44 25.48
CA GLU A 100 0.78 -7.95 26.14
C GLU A 100 0.59 -7.82 27.65
N LYS A 101 -0.55 -7.27 28.08
CA LYS A 101 -0.87 -7.16 29.52
C LYS A 101 -1.04 -8.52 30.20
N GLN A 102 -1.62 -9.50 29.51
CA GLN A 102 -1.73 -10.86 30.03
C GLN A 102 -0.36 -11.53 30.15
N LEU A 103 0.51 -11.32 29.18
CA LEU A 103 1.88 -11.81 29.18
C LEU A 103 2.68 -11.21 30.33
N GLU A 104 2.61 -9.90 30.53
CA GLU A 104 3.28 -9.21 31.64
C GLU A 104 2.82 -9.76 33.00
N ARG A 105 1.51 -9.93 33.20
CA ARG A 105 0.96 -10.52 34.43
C ARG A 105 1.44 -11.95 34.65
N ALA A 106 1.54 -12.75 33.59
CA ALA A 106 2.04 -14.13 33.68
C ALA A 106 3.54 -14.16 34.01
N GLN A 107 4.33 -13.26 33.44
CA GLN A 107 5.76 -13.12 33.74
C GLN A 107 5.97 -12.66 35.19
N MET A 108 5.23 -11.64 35.65
CA MET A 108 5.28 -11.17 37.04
C MET A 108 4.92 -12.28 38.04
N LYS A 109 3.88 -13.08 37.75
CA LYS A 109 3.53 -14.25 38.56
C LYS A 109 4.67 -15.28 38.59
N ASN A 110 5.29 -15.58 37.45
CA ASN A 110 6.42 -16.50 37.42
C ASN A 110 7.61 -16.00 38.24
N VAL A 111 7.94 -14.71 38.14
CA VAL A 111 9.01 -14.11 38.94
C VAL A 111 8.67 -14.23 40.42
N ALA A 112 7.46 -13.81 40.83
CA ALA A 112 7.02 -13.90 42.21
C ALA A 112 7.09 -15.34 42.76
N LEU A 113 6.60 -16.32 41.99
CA LEU A 113 6.65 -17.74 42.38
C LEU A 113 8.10 -18.23 42.54
N ASN A 114 8.99 -17.91 41.60
CA ASN A 114 10.40 -18.28 41.72
C ASN A 114 11.05 -17.61 42.93
N THR A 115 10.79 -16.33 43.19
CA THR A 115 11.34 -15.64 44.35
C THR A 115 10.84 -16.22 45.68
N MET A 116 9.57 -16.65 45.76
CA MET A 116 9.07 -17.34 46.95
C MET A 116 9.74 -18.70 47.15
N ILE A 117 10.00 -19.44 46.06
CA ILE A 117 10.74 -20.70 46.12
C ILE A 117 12.16 -20.45 46.64
N ASP A 118 12.84 -19.41 46.13
CA ASP A 118 14.19 -19.07 46.57
C ASP A 118 14.23 -18.70 48.07
N ILE A 119 13.23 -17.96 48.58
CA ILE A 119 13.10 -17.66 50.01
C ILE A 119 12.87 -18.94 50.83
N ALA A 120 11.97 -19.82 50.37
CA ALA A 120 11.67 -21.07 51.06
C ALA A 120 12.87 -22.04 51.11
N GLU A 121 13.66 -22.09 50.04
CA GLU A 121 14.89 -22.90 49.98
C GLU A 121 16.00 -22.31 50.84
N ASN A 122 16.21 -20.99 50.82
CA ASN A 122 17.32 -20.35 51.52
C ASN A 122 17.06 -20.18 53.03
N ASP A 123 15.89 -19.63 53.40
CA ASP A 123 15.61 -19.24 54.79
C ASP A 123 14.99 -20.40 55.59
N TYR A 124 14.16 -21.22 54.94
CA TYR A 124 13.43 -22.32 55.57
C TYR A 124 14.00 -23.72 55.26
N LYS A 125 15.02 -23.82 54.41
CA LYS A 125 15.68 -25.08 54.00
C LYS A 125 14.71 -26.15 53.47
N LEU A 126 13.60 -25.73 52.85
CA LEU A 126 12.65 -26.63 52.22
C LEU A 126 13.14 -26.97 50.81
N GLU A 127 13.38 -28.24 50.48
CA GLU A 127 13.76 -28.65 49.12
C GLU A 127 12.51 -28.73 48.21
N ILE A 128 12.23 -27.66 47.45
CA ILE A 128 11.04 -27.58 46.59
C ILE A 128 11.39 -27.88 45.13
N ARG A 129 12.51 -27.35 44.61
CA ARG A 129 12.92 -27.59 43.22
C ARG A 129 13.48 -29.00 43.04
N LYS A 130 13.06 -29.68 41.97
CA LYS A 130 13.62 -30.99 41.58
C LYS A 130 15.09 -30.84 41.22
N LYS A 131 15.98 -31.59 41.88
CA LYS A 131 17.40 -31.68 41.53
C LYS A 131 17.53 -32.34 40.15
N SER A 132 18.35 -31.78 39.26
CA SER A 132 18.62 -32.37 37.94
C SER A 132 19.11 -33.80 38.12
N GLY A 133 18.48 -34.75 37.43
CA GLY A 133 18.87 -36.16 37.48
C GLY A 133 20.29 -36.39 36.92
N PRO A 134 20.86 -37.60 37.10
CA PRO A 134 22.16 -37.93 36.53
C PRO A 134 22.15 -37.69 35.02
N LYS A 135 23.15 -36.96 34.51
CA LYS A 135 23.41 -36.89 33.06
C LYS A 135 23.68 -38.32 32.59
N GLN A 136 22.80 -38.87 31.76
CA GLN A 136 23.01 -40.15 31.08
C GLN A 136 23.93 -39.95 29.88
#